data_AF-A0A8J3LLL0-F1
#
_entry.id   AF-A0A8J3LLL0-F1
#
_cell.length_a   1.000
_cell.length_b   1.000
_cell.length_c   1.000
_cell.angle_alpha   90.00
_cell.angle_beta   90.00
_cell.angle_gamma   90.00
#
_symmetry.space_group_name_H-M   'P 1'
#
loop_
_entity.id
_entity.type
_entity.pdbx_description
1 polymer ?
#
loop_
_entity_poly.entity_id
_entity_poly.type
_entity_poly.pdbx_seq_one_letter_code
_entity_poly.pdbx_strand_id
1 'polypeptide(L)'
;MGKRTAGDPRTAHLRRLHRLRRSARGWTVRAGLFTGAAAVLLPYHGLGLPDACWAAAAGGSMALAGLRWAEARAFAALPVPPAPDPALAAERTRRGLETLVRALPGGEGALGELRRTRDRVRLRGSAVASAWQRLDRAALALSGLAGRLGGPAQPAVLEAAVAERTLRDLAERAASVERAVRMSPDEALAQAHAELVAQLEDGVAAYEQLVAAAAGYVAEDGRPAAENAAVSRLREASDLLRGIAAGLSELRAVR
;
A
#
# COMPACT_ATOMS: atom_id res chain seq x y z
N MET A 1 -10.02 -26.26 -3.73
CA MET A 1 -8.63 -26.71 -3.47
C MET A 1 -7.70 -25.49 -3.52
N GLY A 2 -7.29 -24.97 -2.38
CA GLY A 2 -6.60 -23.67 -2.28
C GLY A 2 -5.14 -23.71 -2.74
N LYS A 3 -4.81 -22.95 -3.80
CA LYS A 3 -3.43 -22.65 -4.18
C LYS A 3 -2.83 -21.75 -3.10
N ARG A 4 -1.99 -22.31 -2.22
CA ARG A 4 -1.16 -21.53 -1.30
C ARG A 4 -0.32 -20.56 -2.12
N THR A 5 -0.43 -19.27 -1.82
CA THR A 5 0.44 -18.22 -2.35
C THR A 5 1.88 -18.56 -2.02
N ALA A 6 2.62 -19.07 -3.00
CA ALA A 6 4.04 -19.36 -2.85
C ALA A 6 4.76 -18.03 -2.59
N GLY A 7 5.21 -17.83 -1.35
CA GLY A 7 6.10 -16.73 -1.01
C GLY A 7 7.38 -16.80 -1.85
N ASP A 8 8.06 -15.66 -2.00
CA ASP A 8 9.27 -15.51 -2.82
C ASP A 8 10.24 -16.69 -2.62
N PRO A 9 10.55 -17.46 -3.69
CA PRO A 9 11.38 -18.66 -3.61
C PRO A 9 12.78 -18.38 -3.05
N ARG A 10 13.32 -17.16 -3.26
CA ARG A 10 14.60 -16.74 -2.68
C ARG A 10 14.48 -16.58 -1.17
N THR A 11 13.42 -15.93 -0.68
CA THR A 11 13.20 -15.81 0.77
C THR A 11 12.93 -17.16 1.42
N ALA A 12 12.24 -18.08 0.74
CA ALA A 12 12.03 -19.43 1.24
C ALA A 12 13.34 -20.22 1.33
N HIS A 13 14.19 -20.12 0.31
CA HIS A 13 15.53 -20.73 0.28
C HIS A 13 16.43 -20.18 1.40
N LEU A 14 16.51 -18.84 1.56
CA LEU A 14 17.31 -18.20 2.60
C LEU A 14 16.79 -18.47 4.02
N ARG A 15 15.46 -18.47 4.23
CA ARG A 15 14.86 -18.85 5.52
C ARG A 15 15.16 -20.30 5.87
N ARG A 16 15.11 -21.21 4.89
CA ARG A 16 15.43 -22.62 5.08
C ARG A 16 16.91 -22.80 5.43
N LEU A 17 17.80 -22.10 4.72
CA LEU A 17 19.23 -22.10 5.03
C LEU A 17 19.52 -21.57 6.45
N HIS A 18 18.85 -20.49 6.86
CA HIS A 18 19.00 -19.93 8.20
C HIS A 18 18.51 -20.90 9.29
N ARG A 19 17.39 -21.59 9.08
CA ARG A 19 16.90 -22.63 10.01
C ARG A 19 17.87 -23.80 10.12
N LEU A 20 18.42 -24.28 9.01
CA LEU A 20 19.40 -25.37 8.99
C LEU A 20 20.70 -25.01 9.73
N ARG A 21 21.19 -23.77 9.55
CA ARG A 21 22.35 -23.26 10.31
C ARG A 21 22.06 -23.13 11.80
N ARG A 22 20.87 -22.66 12.17
CA ARG A 22 20.45 -22.52 13.58
C ARG A 22 20.26 -23.87 14.26
N SER A 23 19.69 -24.87 13.56
CA SER A 23 19.60 -26.22 14.10
C SER A 23 20.99 -26.84 14.27
N ALA A 24 21.89 -26.68 13.29
CA ALA A 24 23.26 -27.18 13.41
C ALA A 24 23.99 -26.61 14.64
N ARG A 25 23.88 -25.28 14.88
CA ARG A 25 24.42 -24.64 16.09
C ARG A 25 23.79 -25.15 17.40
N GLY A 26 22.49 -25.42 17.40
CA GLY A 26 21.81 -25.99 18.58
C GLY A 26 22.33 -27.39 18.93
N TRP A 27 22.63 -28.22 17.92
CA TRP A 27 23.19 -29.56 18.13
C TRP A 27 24.66 -29.53 18.56
N THR A 28 25.47 -28.58 18.06
CA THR A 28 26.87 -28.42 18.54
C THR A 28 26.93 -27.97 20.00
N VAL A 29 26.00 -27.12 20.44
CA VAL A 29 25.93 -26.70 21.85
C VAL A 29 25.54 -27.86 22.75
N ARG A 30 24.55 -28.68 22.35
CA ARG A 30 24.19 -29.89 23.10
C ARG A 30 25.33 -30.91 23.13
N ALA A 31 26.03 -31.11 22.00
CA ALA A 31 27.20 -31.98 21.96
C ALA A 31 28.28 -31.49 22.94
N GLY A 32 28.59 -30.19 22.96
CA GLY A 32 29.53 -29.61 23.93
C GLY A 32 29.08 -29.77 25.38
N LEU A 33 27.79 -29.61 25.67
CA LEU A 33 27.22 -29.82 27.00
C LEU A 33 27.33 -31.29 27.45
N PHE A 34 27.01 -32.26 26.58
CA PHE A 34 27.12 -33.68 26.89
C PHE A 34 28.57 -34.15 27.01
N THR A 35 29.48 -33.63 26.17
CA THR A 35 30.92 -33.89 26.30
C THR A 35 31.48 -33.29 27.60
N GLY A 36 31.06 -32.09 27.96
CA GLY A 36 31.44 -31.45 29.23
C GLY A 36 30.89 -32.22 30.45
N ALA A 37 29.63 -32.66 30.40
CA ALA A 37 29.02 -33.47 31.46
C ALA A 37 29.71 -34.84 31.60
N ALA A 38 30.03 -35.51 30.49
CA ALA A 38 30.80 -36.75 30.51
C ALA A 38 32.20 -36.53 31.11
N ALA A 39 32.88 -35.44 30.77
CA ALA A 39 34.21 -35.14 31.31
C ALA A 39 34.22 -34.87 32.83
N VAL A 40 33.13 -34.31 33.38
CA VAL A 40 33.00 -34.00 34.81
C VAL A 40 32.48 -35.20 35.63
N LEU A 41 31.69 -36.10 35.03
CA LEU A 41 31.15 -37.29 35.68
C LEU A 41 32.06 -38.53 35.59
N LEU A 42 33.15 -38.46 34.81
CA LEU A 42 34.17 -39.52 34.72
C LEU A 42 35.36 -39.45 35.73
N PRO A 43 35.28 -38.94 36.97
CA PRO A 43 36.37 -39.16 37.91
C PRO A 43 36.15 -40.49 38.66
N TYR A 44 36.97 -41.48 38.29
CA TYR A 44 37.55 -42.49 39.19
C TYR A 44 36.63 -43.51 39.90
N HIS A 45 35.53 -43.95 39.28
CA HIS A 45 34.92 -45.24 39.63
C HIS A 45 34.72 -46.07 38.36
N GLY A 46 35.05 -47.37 38.40
CA GLY A 46 35.17 -48.24 37.22
C GLY A 46 33.99 -48.15 36.25
N LEU A 47 34.30 -48.22 34.95
CA LEU A 47 33.38 -48.06 33.82
C LEU A 47 32.09 -48.87 33.99
N GLY A 48 31.01 -48.20 34.38
CA GLY A 48 29.69 -48.81 34.48
C GLY A 48 28.90 -48.72 33.17
N LEU A 49 27.86 -49.55 33.03
CA LEU A 49 26.80 -49.36 32.01
C LEU A 49 26.29 -47.90 31.89
N PRO A 50 26.15 -47.09 32.97
CA PRO A 50 25.79 -45.68 32.82
C PRO A 50 26.82 -44.85 32.04
N ASP A 51 28.12 -45.10 32.16
CA ASP A 51 29.15 -44.33 31.44
C ASP A 51 29.15 -44.65 29.95
N ALA A 52 28.92 -45.92 29.60
CA ALA A 52 28.73 -46.33 28.21
C ALA A 52 27.50 -45.66 27.58
N CYS A 53 26.43 -45.47 28.36
CA CYS A 53 25.24 -44.75 27.91
C CYS A 53 25.53 -43.28 27.61
N TRP A 54 26.27 -42.59 28.49
CA TRP A 54 26.66 -41.19 28.28
C TRP A 54 27.65 -41.00 27.14
N ALA A 55 28.64 -41.89 27.00
CA ALA A 55 29.57 -41.88 25.87
C ALA A 55 28.85 -42.14 24.53
N ALA A 56 27.90 -43.08 24.49
CA ALA A 56 27.07 -43.33 23.32
C ALA A 56 26.18 -42.11 22.98
N ALA A 57 25.61 -41.44 23.99
CA ALA A 57 24.82 -40.23 23.81
C ALA A 57 25.67 -39.06 23.29
N ALA A 58 26.90 -38.89 23.79
CA ALA A 58 27.84 -37.87 23.32
C ALA A 58 28.31 -38.15 21.88
N GLY A 59 28.72 -39.38 21.59
CA GLY A 59 29.11 -39.82 20.24
C GLY A 59 27.98 -39.69 19.23
N GLY A 60 26.77 -40.12 19.59
CA GLY A 60 25.57 -39.97 18.75
C GLY A 60 25.21 -38.50 18.48
N SER A 61 25.38 -37.63 19.48
CA SER A 61 25.15 -36.19 19.33
C SER A 61 26.16 -35.52 18.40
N MET A 62 27.44 -35.91 18.48
CA MET A 62 28.49 -35.43 17.57
C MET A 62 28.28 -35.89 16.13
N ALA A 63 27.91 -37.16 15.92
CA ALA A 63 27.60 -37.70 14.60
C ALA A 63 26.42 -36.96 13.93
N LEU A 64 25.34 -36.73 14.69
CA LEU A 64 24.19 -35.95 14.20
C LEU A 64 24.55 -34.49 13.90
N ALA A 65 25.39 -33.86 14.72
CA ALA A 65 25.86 -32.50 14.46
C ALA A 65 26.66 -32.42 13.15
N GLY A 66 27.55 -33.40 12.90
CA GLY A 66 28.30 -33.52 11.64
C GLY A 66 27.41 -33.69 10.42
N LEU A 67 26.42 -34.59 10.49
CA LEU A 67 25.44 -34.81 9.41
C LEU A 67 24.63 -33.54 9.13
N ARG A 68 24.14 -32.84 10.16
CA ARG A 68 23.39 -31.58 9.99
C ARG A 68 24.25 -30.47 9.39
N TRP A 69 25.54 -30.47 9.68
CA TRP A 69 26.49 -29.52 9.09
C TRP A 69 26.77 -29.84 7.61
N ALA A 70 26.89 -31.12 7.27
CA ALA A 70 27.02 -31.57 5.89
C ALA A 70 25.77 -31.25 5.06
N GLU A 71 24.57 -31.51 5.60
CA GLU A 71 23.29 -31.13 4.99
C GLU A 71 23.20 -29.63 4.73
N ALA A 72 23.62 -28.80 5.69
CA ALA A 72 23.61 -27.35 5.55
C ALA A 72 24.60 -26.87 4.47
N ARG A 73 25.77 -27.52 4.34
CA ARG A 73 26.75 -27.23 3.28
C ARG A 73 26.24 -27.67 1.91
N ALA A 74 25.66 -28.86 1.81
CA ALA A 74 25.08 -29.37 0.57
C ALA A 74 23.93 -28.48 0.07
N PHE A 75 23.06 -28.01 0.99
CA PHE A 75 21.98 -27.09 0.65
C PHE A 75 22.49 -25.69 0.28
N ALA A 76 23.62 -25.25 0.85
CA ALA A 76 24.26 -23.99 0.48
C ALA A 76 24.97 -24.01 -0.88
N ALA A 77 25.33 -25.20 -1.38
CA ALA A 77 25.92 -25.38 -2.70
C ALA A 77 24.87 -25.34 -3.83
N LEU A 78 23.59 -25.39 -3.51
CA LEU A 78 22.52 -25.21 -4.49
C LEU A 78 22.52 -23.76 -5.00
N PRO A 79 22.30 -23.53 -6.30
CA PRO A 79 22.24 -22.19 -6.86
C PRO A 79 21.11 -21.40 -6.21
N VAL A 80 21.42 -20.20 -5.70
CA VAL A 80 20.45 -19.31 -5.06
C VAL A 80 19.48 -18.82 -6.14
N PRO A 81 18.15 -18.96 -5.96
CA PRO A 81 17.18 -18.43 -6.90
C PRO A 81 17.39 -16.92 -7.14
N PRO A 82 17.30 -16.45 -8.40
CA PRO A 82 17.53 -15.04 -8.71
C PRO A 82 16.59 -14.14 -7.90
N ALA A 83 17.06 -12.95 -7.52
CA ALA A 83 16.19 -11.98 -6.86
C ALA A 83 15.03 -11.64 -7.80
N PRO A 84 13.77 -11.69 -7.34
CA PRO A 84 12.72 -11.01 -8.05
C PRO A 84 13.04 -9.51 -8.08
N ASP A 85 12.72 -8.87 -9.21
CA ASP A 85 12.80 -7.41 -9.35
C ASP A 85 12.08 -6.73 -8.16
N PRO A 86 12.77 -5.85 -7.40
CA PRO A 86 12.19 -5.17 -6.25
C PRO A 86 10.91 -4.39 -6.59
N ALA A 87 10.81 -3.85 -7.81
CA ALA A 87 9.62 -3.13 -8.27
C ALA A 87 8.41 -4.08 -8.38
N LEU A 88 8.60 -5.22 -9.03
CA LEU A 88 7.55 -6.23 -9.23
C LEU A 88 7.18 -6.96 -7.93
N ALA A 89 8.12 -7.12 -7.00
CA ALA A 89 7.87 -7.72 -5.69
C ALA A 89 7.05 -6.80 -4.77
N ALA A 90 7.37 -5.50 -4.76
CA ALA A 90 6.60 -4.48 -4.06
C ALA A 90 5.17 -4.37 -4.60
N GLU A 91 5.01 -4.48 -5.93
CA GLU A 91 3.70 -4.40 -6.55
C GLU A 91 2.82 -5.63 -6.25
N ARG A 92 3.39 -6.84 -6.28
CA ARG A 92 2.68 -8.08 -5.91
C ARG A 92 2.26 -8.12 -4.44
N THR A 93 3.13 -7.67 -3.54
CA THR A 93 2.80 -7.59 -2.10
C THR A 93 1.72 -6.55 -1.83
N ARG A 94 1.79 -5.39 -2.49
CA ARG A 94 0.74 -4.38 -2.44
C ARG A 94 -0.61 -4.93 -2.93
N ARG A 95 -0.64 -5.57 -4.10
CA ARG A 95 -1.87 -6.18 -4.65
C ARG A 95 -2.43 -7.27 -3.72
N GLY A 96 -1.57 -8.09 -3.11
CA GLY A 96 -1.99 -9.13 -2.15
C GLY A 96 -2.54 -8.57 -0.84
N LEU A 97 -1.98 -7.46 -0.35
CA LEU A 97 -2.51 -6.78 0.83
C LEU A 97 -3.84 -6.09 0.52
N GLU A 98 -3.96 -5.45 -0.63
CA GLU A 98 -5.21 -4.82 -1.08
C GLU A 98 -6.34 -5.86 -1.21
N THR A 99 -6.07 -7.05 -1.75
CA THR A 99 -7.09 -8.11 -1.86
C THR A 99 -7.46 -8.73 -0.51
N LEU A 100 -6.49 -8.92 0.40
CA LEU A 100 -6.74 -9.41 1.75
C LEU A 100 -7.54 -8.41 2.58
N VAL A 101 -7.25 -7.12 2.46
CA VAL A 101 -7.98 -6.08 3.18
C VAL A 101 -9.38 -5.88 2.61
N ARG A 102 -9.58 -5.96 1.29
CA ARG A 102 -10.94 -5.96 0.68
C ARG A 102 -11.80 -7.14 1.13
N ALA A 103 -11.20 -8.27 1.47
CA ALA A 103 -11.92 -9.45 1.93
C ALA A 103 -12.44 -9.36 3.38
N LEU A 104 -12.03 -8.33 4.14
CA LEU A 104 -12.52 -8.08 5.50
C LEU A 104 -13.85 -7.31 5.49
N PRO A 105 -14.78 -7.62 6.41
CA PRO A 105 -15.99 -6.80 6.58
C PRO A 105 -15.59 -5.37 6.96
N GLY A 106 -16.04 -4.38 6.17
CA GLY A 106 -15.61 -2.98 6.30
C GLY A 106 -14.25 -2.65 5.67
N GLY A 107 -13.63 -3.59 4.95
CA GLY A 107 -12.32 -3.46 4.33
C GLY A 107 -12.21 -2.36 3.26
N GLU A 108 -13.27 -2.14 2.48
CA GLU A 108 -13.37 -1.02 1.53
C GLU A 108 -13.28 0.34 2.27
N GLY A 109 -14.00 0.48 3.40
CA GLY A 109 -13.96 1.68 4.24
C GLY A 109 -12.59 1.88 4.91
N ALA A 110 -12.01 0.81 5.46
CA ALA A 110 -10.70 0.85 6.09
C ALA A 110 -9.57 1.17 5.10
N LEU A 111 -9.63 0.66 3.86
CA LEU A 111 -8.71 1.03 2.79
C LEU A 111 -8.87 2.49 2.38
N GLY A 112 -10.12 2.97 2.29
CA GLY A 112 -10.42 4.39 2.06
C GLY A 112 -9.77 5.29 3.11
N GLU A 113 -9.95 4.98 4.39
CA GLU A 113 -9.38 5.74 5.51
C GLU A 113 -7.84 5.67 5.57
N LEU A 114 -7.25 4.49 5.32
CA LEU A 114 -5.81 4.34 5.22
C LEU A 114 -5.22 5.16 4.07
N ARG A 115 -5.90 5.17 2.91
CA ARG A 115 -5.50 5.98 1.76
C ARG A 115 -5.57 7.46 2.11
N ARG A 116 -6.69 7.92 2.67
CA ARG A 116 -6.88 9.31 3.13
C ARG A 116 -5.81 9.74 4.13
N THR A 117 -5.50 8.89 5.12
CA THR A 117 -4.49 9.18 6.14
C THR A 117 -3.09 9.25 5.54
N ARG A 118 -2.75 8.30 4.66
CA ARG A 118 -1.47 8.26 3.96
C ARG A 118 -1.30 9.47 3.03
N ASP A 119 -2.34 9.85 2.31
CA ASP A 119 -2.33 10.98 1.39
C ASP A 119 -2.19 12.30 2.16
N ARG A 120 -2.88 12.46 3.29
CA ARG A 120 -2.69 13.61 4.20
C ARG A 120 -1.26 13.72 4.72
N VAL A 121 -0.64 12.61 5.10
CA VAL A 121 0.74 12.61 5.60
C VAL A 121 1.72 12.93 4.46
N ARG A 122 1.48 12.38 3.27
CA ARG A 122 2.35 12.57 2.10
C ARG A 122 2.30 14.00 1.54
N LEU A 123 1.14 14.63 1.61
CA LEU A 123 0.90 15.99 1.12
C LEU A 123 1.13 17.06 2.20
N ARG A 124 1.48 16.67 3.44
CA ARG A 124 1.67 17.63 4.52
C ARG A 124 2.86 18.56 4.21
N GLY A 125 2.57 19.87 4.12
CA GLY A 125 3.57 20.88 3.76
C GLY A 125 3.83 21.02 2.26
N SER A 126 2.97 20.45 1.40
CA SER A 126 2.96 20.71 -0.05
C SER A 126 2.04 21.88 -0.39
N ALA A 127 2.30 22.57 -1.50
CA ALA A 127 1.42 23.65 -1.98
C ALA A 127 0.00 23.13 -2.30
N VAL A 128 -0.08 21.85 -2.67
CA VAL A 128 -1.30 21.12 -3.05
C VAL A 128 -2.20 20.76 -1.86
N ALA A 129 -1.70 20.85 -0.63
CA ALA A 129 -2.38 20.32 0.56
C ALA A 129 -3.76 20.97 0.81
N SER A 130 -3.86 22.30 0.62
CA SER A 130 -5.09 23.06 0.82
C SER A 130 -6.18 22.65 -0.17
N ALA A 131 -5.84 22.58 -1.47
CA ALA A 131 -6.74 22.17 -2.54
C ALA A 131 -7.22 20.73 -2.35
N TRP A 132 -6.33 19.82 -1.92
CA TRP A 132 -6.71 18.43 -1.62
C TRP A 132 -7.71 18.32 -0.46
N GLN A 133 -7.52 19.09 0.62
CA GLN A 133 -8.44 19.08 1.76
C GLN A 133 -9.82 19.63 1.40
N ARG A 134 -9.86 20.67 0.57
CA ARG A 134 -11.08 21.24 0.01
C ARG A 134 -11.84 20.22 -0.83
N LEU A 135 -11.14 19.55 -1.74
CA LEU A 135 -11.69 18.47 -2.56
C LEU A 135 -12.25 17.33 -1.69
N ASP A 136 -11.51 16.87 -0.68
CA ASP A 136 -11.96 15.79 0.22
C ASP A 136 -13.24 16.18 0.97
N ARG A 137 -13.33 17.43 1.45
CA ARG A 137 -14.54 17.96 2.10
C ARG A 137 -15.72 18.04 1.15
N ALA A 138 -15.51 18.55 -0.07
CA ALA A 138 -16.56 18.66 -1.07
C ALA A 138 -17.07 17.27 -1.52
N ALA A 139 -16.17 16.31 -1.74
CA ALA A 139 -16.52 14.94 -2.11
C ALA A 139 -17.32 14.24 -0.99
N LEU A 140 -16.93 14.45 0.28
CA LEU A 140 -17.70 13.94 1.42
C LEU A 140 -19.12 14.55 1.47
N ALA A 141 -19.23 15.87 1.26
CA ALA A 141 -20.53 16.53 1.21
C ALA A 141 -21.41 15.97 0.07
N LEU A 142 -20.86 15.81 -1.14
CA LEU A 142 -21.59 15.22 -2.26
C LEU A 142 -22.01 13.78 -2.00
N SER A 143 -21.16 12.96 -1.38
CA SER A 143 -21.49 11.58 -1.03
C SER A 143 -22.66 11.49 -0.04
N GLY A 144 -22.78 12.46 0.87
CA GLY A 144 -23.92 12.58 1.79
C GLY A 144 -25.21 13.01 1.09
N LEU A 145 -25.10 13.75 -0.02
CA LEU A 145 -26.24 14.17 -0.85
C LEU A 145 -26.65 13.11 -1.87
N ALA A 146 -25.73 12.21 -2.29
CA ALA A 146 -25.93 11.26 -3.38
C ALA A 146 -27.17 10.37 -3.22
N GLY A 147 -27.51 9.96 -1.99
CA GLY A 147 -28.72 9.16 -1.73
C GLY A 147 -30.04 9.93 -1.93
N ARG A 148 -29.99 11.26 -1.96
CA ARG A 148 -31.14 12.17 -2.14
C ARG A 148 -31.18 12.80 -3.53
N LEU A 149 -30.11 12.70 -4.31
CA LEU A 149 -30.04 13.19 -5.69
C LEU A 149 -30.75 12.19 -6.61
N GLY A 150 -32.07 12.34 -6.75
CA GLY A 150 -32.91 11.54 -7.64
C GLY A 150 -33.16 12.18 -9.00
N GLY A 151 -33.59 11.36 -9.97
CA GLY A 151 -34.10 11.81 -11.27
C GLY A 151 -33.05 12.53 -12.14
N PRO A 152 -33.30 13.78 -12.59
CA PRO A 152 -32.43 14.49 -13.53
C PRO A 152 -31.03 14.81 -12.97
N ALA A 153 -30.84 14.74 -11.64
CA ALA A 153 -29.55 15.00 -10.99
C ALA A 153 -28.63 13.77 -10.91
N GLN A 154 -29.13 12.57 -11.24
CA GLN A 154 -28.37 11.33 -11.10
C GLN A 154 -27.10 11.24 -12.01
N PRO A 155 -27.11 11.75 -13.26
CA PRO A 155 -25.91 11.81 -14.09
C PRO A 155 -24.81 12.71 -13.50
N ALA A 156 -25.18 13.80 -12.83
CA ALA A 156 -24.23 14.74 -12.23
C ALA A 156 -23.37 14.08 -11.13
N VAL A 157 -23.90 13.09 -10.42
CA VAL A 157 -23.15 12.33 -9.40
C VAL A 157 -22.04 11.48 -10.06
N LEU A 158 -22.34 10.83 -11.18
CA LEU A 158 -21.36 10.04 -11.92
C LEU A 158 -20.26 10.93 -12.50
N GLU A 159 -20.63 12.08 -13.04
CA GLU A 159 -19.69 13.05 -13.60
C GLU A 159 -18.79 13.66 -12.52
N ALA A 160 -19.36 13.96 -11.35
CA ALA A 160 -18.59 14.39 -10.19
C ALA A 160 -17.56 13.32 -9.78
N ALA A 161 -17.94 12.04 -9.76
CA ALA A 161 -17.00 10.97 -9.40
C ALA A 161 -15.81 10.87 -10.38
N VAL A 162 -16.05 11.08 -11.69
CA VAL A 162 -14.98 11.14 -12.69
C VAL A 162 -14.09 12.35 -12.45
N ALA A 163 -14.69 13.53 -12.26
CA ALA A 163 -13.95 14.76 -12.02
C ALA A 163 -13.10 14.70 -10.73
N GLU A 164 -13.66 14.15 -9.64
CA GLU A 164 -12.93 13.93 -8.39
C GLU A 164 -11.67 13.08 -8.63
N ARG A 165 -11.80 11.98 -9.38
CA ARG A 165 -10.66 11.11 -9.69
C ARG A 165 -9.59 11.84 -10.51
N THR A 166 -10.01 12.65 -11.48
CA THR A 166 -9.10 13.46 -12.31
C THR A 166 -8.37 14.51 -11.48
N LEU A 167 -9.06 15.21 -10.57
CA LEU A 167 -8.46 16.21 -9.68
C LEU A 167 -7.49 15.57 -8.68
N ARG A 168 -7.82 14.38 -8.16
CA ARG A 168 -6.90 13.63 -7.29
C ARG A 168 -5.62 13.22 -8.04
N ASP A 169 -5.72 12.76 -9.28
CA ASP A 169 -4.55 12.44 -10.11
C ASP A 169 -3.71 13.70 -10.41
N LEU A 170 -4.35 14.83 -10.74
CA LEU A 170 -3.67 16.11 -10.94
C LEU A 170 -2.88 16.55 -9.69
N ALA A 171 -3.50 16.43 -8.51
CA ALA A 171 -2.85 16.74 -7.25
C ALA A 171 -1.65 15.83 -6.93
N GLU A 172 -1.75 14.52 -7.21
CA GLU A 172 -0.63 13.58 -7.07
C GLU A 172 0.54 13.94 -7.99
N ARG A 173 0.24 14.38 -9.22
CA ARG A 173 1.25 14.85 -10.18
C ARG A 173 1.89 16.14 -9.73
N ALA A 174 1.11 17.15 -9.36
CA ALA A 174 1.63 18.41 -8.83
C ALA A 174 2.59 18.15 -7.65
N ALA A 175 2.19 17.29 -6.69
CA ALA A 175 3.03 16.90 -5.56
C ALA A 175 4.28 16.07 -5.95
N SER A 176 4.28 15.40 -7.12
CA SER A 176 5.46 14.73 -7.67
C SER A 176 6.43 15.71 -8.31
N VAL A 177 5.93 16.69 -9.06
CA VAL A 177 6.72 17.77 -9.67
C VAL A 177 7.33 18.64 -8.58
N GLU A 178 6.57 18.99 -7.53
CA GLU A 178 7.08 19.74 -6.38
C GLU A 178 8.28 19.05 -5.72
N ARG A 179 8.21 17.72 -5.57
CA ARG A 179 9.33 16.92 -5.04
C ARG A 179 10.54 16.95 -5.97
N ALA A 180 10.31 16.89 -7.29
CA ALA A 180 11.39 16.98 -8.28
C ALA A 180 12.05 18.37 -8.26
N VAL A 181 11.28 19.46 -8.20
CA VAL A 181 11.80 20.85 -8.05
C VAL A 181 12.65 20.98 -6.78
N ARG A 182 12.22 20.40 -5.66
CA ARG A 182 13.00 20.41 -4.42
C ARG A 182 14.32 19.65 -4.52
N MET A 183 14.38 18.61 -5.34
CA MET A 183 15.59 17.80 -5.52
C MET A 183 16.55 18.40 -6.56
N SER A 184 15.99 19.04 -7.60
CA SER A 184 16.73 19.68 -8.68
C SER A 184 16.01 20.98 -9.03
N PRO A 185 16.49 22.13 -8.50
CA PRO A 185 15.89 23.43 -8.78
C PRO A 185 16.05 23.75 -10.27
N ASP A 186 14.94 23.77 -10.99
CA ASP A 186 14.83 24.15 -12.40
C ASP A 186 13.64 25.10 -12.55
N GLU A 187 13.88 26.24 -13.17
CA GLU A 187 12.88 27.31 -13.34
C GLU A 187 11.72 26.84 -14.23
N ALA A 188 12.00 26.07 -15.28
CA ALA A 188 10.96 25.50 -16.15
C ALA A 188 10.06 24.51 -15.39
N LEU A 189 10.67 23.71 -14.51
CA LEU A 189 9.95 22.75 -13.67
C LEU A 189 9.14 23.45 -12.56
N ALA A 190 9.68 24.55 -12.00
CA ALA A 190 8.98 25.38 -11.02
C ALA A 190 7.76 26.09 -11.64
N GLN A 191 7.89 26.60 -12.87
CA GLN A 191 6.79 27.19 -13.63
C GLN A 191 5.71 26.14 -13.95
N ALA A 192 6.09 24.95 -14.42
CA ALA A 192 5.16 23.86 -14.66
C ALA A 192 4.44 23.41 -13.37
N HIS A 193 5.12 23.43 -12.22
CA HIS A 193 4.50 23.16 -10.93
C HIS A 193 3.45 24.23 -10.58
N ALA A 194 3.77 25.51 -10.75
CA ALA A 194 2.84 26.61 -10.47
C ALA A 194 1.57 26.52 -11.33
N GLU A 195 1.70 26.20 -12.63
CA GLU A 195 0.58 25.99 -13.54
C GLU A 195 -0.31 24.81 -13.13
N LEU A 196 0.29 23.67 -12.73
CA LEU A 196 -0.46 22.51 -12.24
C LEU A 196 -1.22 22.80 -10.94
N VAL A 197 -0.64 23.62 -10.05
CA VAL A 197 -1.32 24.05 -8.81
C VAL A 197 -2.50 24.97 -9.13
N ALA A 198 -2.31 25.96 -10.01
CA ALA A 198 -3.40 26.85 -10.41
C ALA A 198 -4.57 26.08 -11.05
N GLN A 199 -4.27 25.17 -11.98
CA GLN A 199 -5.27 24.31 -12.61
C GLN A 199 -6.03 23.43 -11.61
N LEU A 200 -5.32 22.93 -10.58
CA LEU A 200 -5.95 22.17 -9.52
C LEU A 200 -6.89 23.04 -8.68
N GLU A 201 -6.48 24.25 -8.32
CA GLU A 201 -7.31 25.17 -7.54
C GLU A 201 -8.59 25.55 -8.29
N ASP A 202 -8.49 25.86 -9.58
CA ASP A 202 -9.64 26.15 -10.45
C ASP A 202 -10.58 24.95 -10.56
N GLY A 203 -10.03 23.75 -10.77
CA GLY A 203 -10.81 22.52 -10.85
C GLY A 203 -11.52 22.17 -9.53
N VAL A 204 -10.86 22.39 -8.39
CA VAL A 204 -11.48 22.20 -7.07
C VAL A 204 -12.57 23.23 -6.82
N ALA A 205 -12.38 24.49 -7.22
CA ALA A 205 -13.42 25.52 -7.12
C ALA A 205 -14.66 25.18 -7.96
N ALA A 206 -14.47 24.70 -9.20
CA ALA A 206 -15.56 24.20 -10.04
C ALA A 206 -16.30 23.01 -9.42
N TYR A 207 -15.55 22.07 -8.83
CA TYR A 207 -16.15 20.94 -8.11
C TYR A 207 -16.98 21.40 -6.91
N GLU A 208 -16.48 22.35 -6.12
CA GLU A 208 -17.23 22.92 -4.99
C GLU A 208 -18.53 23.61 -5.44
N GLN A 209 -18.50 24.32 -6.58
CA GLN A 209 -19.71 24.92 -7.17
C GLN A 209 -20.73 23.87 -7.59
N LEU A 210 -20.29 22.74 -8.18
CA LEU A 210 -21.16 21.60 -8.48
C LEU A 210 -21.83 21.06 -7.21
N VAL A 211 -21.07 20.87 -6.13
CA VAL A 211 -21.61 20.38 -4.86
C VAL A 211 -22.60 21.38 -4.25
N ALA A 212 -22.33 22.68 -4.35
CA ALA A 212 -23.25 23.72 -3.92
C ALA A 212 -24.56 23.70 -4.73
N ALA A 213 -24.48 23.52 -6.05
CA ALA A 213 -25.66 23.36 -6.91
C ALA A 213 -26.46 22.10 -6.57
N ALA A 214 -25.78 20.98 -6.30
CA ALA A 214 -26.41 19.73 -5.87
C ALA A 214 -27.11 19.88 -4.52
N ALA A 215 -26.49 20.57 -3.56
CA ALA A 215 -27.10 20.88 -2.27
C ALA A 215 -28.36 21.75 -2.44
N GLY A 216 -28.30 22.75 -3.32
CA GLY A 216 -29.45 23.59 -3.68
C GLY A 216 -30.59 22.77 -4.29
N TYR A 217 -30.29 21.85 -5.21
CA TYR A 217 -31.29 20.94 -5.78
C TYR A 217 -31.98 20.10 -4.70
N VAL A 218 -31.22 19.50 -3.78
CA VAL A 218 -31.77 18.70 -2.67
C VAL A 218 -32.59 19.54 -1.67
N ALA A 219 -32.26 20.83 -1.52
CA ALA A 219 -33.00 21.74 -0.64
C ALA A 219 -34.35 22.18 -1.22
N GLU A 220 -34.46 22.26 -2.55
CA GLU A 220 -35.70 22.64 -3.25
C GLU A 220 -36.71 21.49 -3.39
N ASP A 221 -36.32 20.24 -3.11
CA ASP A 221 -37.13 19.00 -3.19
C ASP A 221 -38.29 18.92 -2.16
N GLY A 222 -38.75 20.08 -1.68
CA GLY A 222 -39.90 20.27 -0.78
C GLY A 222 -40.77 21.50 -1.11
N ARG A 223 -40.50 22.24 -2.20
CA ARG A 223 -41.35 23.37 -2.66
C ARG A 223 -41.83 23.16 -4.10
N PRO A 224 -43.15 23.03 -4.33
CA PRO A 224 -43.70 22.94 -5.67
C PRO A 224 -43.90 24.36 -6.24
N ALA A 225 -42.84 25.06 -6.63
CA ALA A 225 -42.98 26.27 -7.45
C ALA A 225 -41.66 26.66 -8.12
N ALA A 226 -41.79 27.00 -9.41
CA ALA A 226 -40.77 27.47 -10.35
C ALA A 226 -39.86 26.37 -10.93
N GLU A 227 -40.13 26.06 -12.19
CA GLU A 227 -39.36 25.19 -13.07
C GLU A 227 -37.83 25.33 -12.88
N ASN A 228 -37.20 24.22 -12.47
CA ASN A 228 -35.87 23.77 -12.89
C ASN A 228 -34.65 24.71 -12.76
N ALA A 229 -34.69 25.86 -12.09
CA ALA A 229 -33.51 26.73 -11.92
C ALA A 229 -32.35 26.03 -11.19
N ALA A 230 -32.64 25.14 -10.24
CA ALA A 230 -31.63 24.30 -9.59
C ALA A 230 -31.05 23.24 -10.54
N VAL A 231 -31.89 22.65 -11.40
CA VAL A 231 -31.47 21.68 -12.43
C VAL A 231 -30.57 22.34 -13.48
N SER A 232 -30.94 23.53 -13.96
CA SER A 232 -30.13 24.30 -14.91
C SER A 232 -28.77 24.66 -14.32
N ARG A 233 -28.72 25.14 -13.07
CA ARG A 233 -27.45 25.44 -12.38
C ARG A 233 -26.59 24.20 -12.16
N LEU A 234 -27.20 23.07 -11.81
CA LEU A 234 -26.49 21.80 -11.67
C LEU A 234 -25.88 21.35 -13.01
N ARG A 235 -26.66 21.47 -14.10
CA ARG A 235 -26.22 21.09 -15.44
C ARG A 235 -25.09 22.00 -15.95
N GLU A 236 -25.20 23.31 -15.75
CA GLU A 236 -24.16 24.28 -16.09
C GLU A 236 -22.85 24.00 -15.32
N ALA A 237 -22.95 23.73 -14.01
CA ALA A 237 -21.79 23.37 -13.20
C ALA A 237 -21.15 22.05 -13.66
N SER A 238 -21.95 21.05 -14.02
CA SER A 238 -21.47 19.79 -14.59
C SER A 238 -20.77 20.00 -15.94
N ASP A 239 -21.35 20.82 -16.82
CA ASP A 239 -20.77 21.11 -18.13
C ASP A 239 -19.45 21.88 -18.02
N LEU A 240 -19.36 22.84 -17.09
CA LEU A 240 -18.12 23.55 -16.76
C LEU A 240 -17.05 22.58 -16.25
N LEU A 241 -17.40 21.70 -15.32
CA LEU A 241 -16.49 20.69 -14.78
C LEU A 241 -16.02 19.71 -15.85
N ARG A 242 -16.90 19.33 -16.77
CA ARG A 242 -16.57 18.49 -17.93
C ARG A 242 -15.61 19.20 -18.87
N GLY A 243 -15.81 20.49 -19.12
CA GLY A 243 -14.91 21.33 -19.91
C GLY A 243 -13.50 21.40 -19.32
N ILE A 244 -13.39 21.63 -18.02
CA ILE A 244 -12.09 21.63 -17.31
C ILE A 244 -11.43 20.25 -17.39
N ALA A 245 -12.19 19.18 -17.12
CA ALA A 245 -11.65 17.82 -17.18
C ALA A 245 -11.17 17.43 -18.59
N ALA A 246 -11.89 17.85 -19.63
CA ALA A 246 -11.50 17.66 -21.03
C ALA A 246 -10.20 18.43 -21.35
N GLY A 247 -10.12 19.71 -20.98
CA GLY A 247 -8.91 20.51 -21.17
C GLY A 247 -7.68 19.92 -20.45
N LEU A 248 -7.86 19.43 -19.21
CA LEU A 248 -6.80 18.73 -18.47
C LEU A 248 -6.36 17.43 -19.17
N SER A 249 -7.29 16.72 -19.81
CA SER A 249 -6.99 15.48 -20.53
C SER A 249 -6.25 15.72 -21.86
N GLU A 250 -6.56 16.81 -22.56
CA GLU A 250 -5.85 17.21 -23.79
C GLU A 250 -4.43 17.68 -23.49
N LEU A 251 -4.23 18.49 -22.46
CA LEU A 251 -2.90 18.92 -22.02
C LEU A 251 -1.99 17.74 -21.62
N ARG A 252 -2.59 16.64 -21.15
CA ARG A 252 -1.87 15.39 -20.88
C ARG A 252 -1.47 14.66 -22.17
N ALA A 253 -2.29 14.71 -23.22
CA ALA A 253 -2.05 13.98 -24.46
C ALA A 253 -1.02 14.66 -25.38
N VAL A 254 -0.85 15.98 -25.24
CA VAL A 254 0.08 16.80 -26.06
C VAL A 254 1.53 16.73 -25.55
N ARG A 255 1.80 16.06 -24.42
CA ARG A 255 3.11 15.99 -23.76
C ARG A 255 3.67 14.57 -23.71
#